data_AF-A0A661RYJ4-F1
#
_entry.id   AF-A0A661RYJ4-F1
#
_cell.length_a   1.000
_cell.length_b   1.000
_cell.length_c   1.000
_cell.angle_alpha   90.00
_cell.angle_beta   90.00
_cell.angle_gamma   90.00
#
_symmetry.space_group_name_H-M   'P 1'
#
loop_
_entity.id
_entity.type
_entity.pdbx_description
1 polymer ?
#
loop_
_entity_poly.entity_id
_entity_poly.type
_entity_poly.pdbx_seq_one_letter_code
_entity_poly.pdbx_strand_id
1 'polypeptide(L)'
;MMNFKQKEIIGKLFNSVKEKFPEIEFISVTEGPENPADFWINVTAPEDEEREDELIEFAGDRITDILLDYGYYFLVMPRRNTEGIGGMKYEEIFA
;
A
#
# COMPACT_ATOMS: atom_id res chain seq x y z
N MET A 1 -10.63 2.80 -11.30
CA MET A 1 -10.96 4.15 -10.75
C MET A 1 -11.28 4.06 -9.27
N MET A 2 -10.48 4.73 -8.44
CA MET A 2 -10.58 4.67 -6.97
C MET A 2 -11.69 5.55 -6.41
N ASN A 3 -12.47 5.03 -5.47
CA ASN A 3 -13.53 5.79 -4.80
C ASN A 3 -13.04 6.48 -3.50
N PHE A 4 -13.87 7.36 -2.94
CA PHE A 4 -13.54 8.10 -1.72
C PHE A 4 -13.22 7.21 -0.51
N LYS A 5 -13.97 6.11 -0.34
CA LYS A 5 -13.75 5.18 0.77
C LYS A 5 -12.43 4.42 0.64
N GLN A 6 -12.06 4.03 -0.58
CA GLN A 6 -10.78 3.38 -0.85
C GLN A 6 -9.61 4.32 -0.55
N LYS A 7 -9.70 5.62 -0.89
CA LYS A 7 -8.68 6.61 -0.50
C LYS A 7 -8.55 6.73 1.02
N GLU A 8 -9.67 6.83 1.74
CA GLU A 8 -9.68 6.90 3.21
C GLU A 8 -9.00 5.66 3.84
N ILE A 9 -9.31 4.46 3.33
CA ILE A 9 -8.75 3.21 3.86
C ILE A 9 -7.28 3.07 3.52
N ILE A 10 -6.87 3.37 2.27
CA ILE A 10 -5.45 3.41 1.88
C ILE A 10 -4.69 4.40 2.77
N GLY A 11 -5.29 5.56 3.05
CA GLY A 11 -4.81 6.54 4.01
C GLY A 11 -4.45 5.93 5.37
N LYS A 12 -5.43 5.27 5.97
CA LYS A 12 -5.31 4.61 7.28
C LYS A 12 -4.30 3.46 7.26
N LEU A 13 -4.35 2.62 6.22
CA LEU A 13 -3.43 1.49 6.06
C LEU A 13 -1.99 1.99 5.95
N PHE A 14 -1.71 2.92 5.05
CA PHE A 14 -0.36 3.47 4.87
C PHE A 14 0.16 4.12 6.16
N ASN A 15 -0.65 4.94 6.85
CA ASN A 15 -0.24 5.56 8.11
C ASN A 15 0.09 4.51 9.18
N SER A 16 -0.72 3.45 9.30
CA SER A 16 -0.46 2.37 10.26
C SER A 16 0.82 1.60 9.93
N VAL A 17 1.12 1.38 8.65
CA VAL A 17 2.38 0.75 8.22
C VAL A 17 3.56 1.69 8.49
N LYS A 18 3.48 2.97 8.10
CA LYS A 18 4.54 3.97 8.31
C LYS A 18 4.85 4.21 9.78
N GLU A 19 3.87 4.08 10.68
CA GLU A 19 4.09 4.18 12.13
C GLU A 19 5.01 3.05 12.65
N LYS A 20 4.86 1.83 12.13
CA LYS A 20 5.71 0.68 12.52
C LYS A 20 7.01 0.60 11.73
N PHE A 21 6.99 1.05 10.47
CA PHE A 21 8.11 1.03 9.52
C PHE A 21 8.43 2.46 9.06
N PRO A 22 8.99 3.31 9.94
CA PRO A 22 9.26 4.72 9.63
C PRO A 22 10.25 4.90 8.47
N GLU A 23 11.02 3.88 8.11
CA GLU A 23 11.99 3.87 7.01
C GLU A 23 11.38 3.81 5.61
N ILE A 24 10.12 3.37 5.45
CA ILE A 24 9.52 3.23 4.12
C ILE A 24 8.93 4.54 3.62
N GLU A 25 9.09 4.86 2.35
CA GLU A 25 8.50 6.05 1.75
C GLU A 25 7.40 5.67 0.74
N PHE A 26 6.36 6.49 0.65
CA PHE A 26 5.31 6.31 -0.33
C PHE A 26 5.83 6.58 -1.74
N ILE A 27 5.50 5.71 -2.70
CA ILE A 27 5.85 5.88 -4.11
C ILE A 27 4.61 6.25 -4.92
N SER A 28 3.59 5.38 -4.92
CA SER A 28 2.35 5.58 -5.66
C SER A 28 1.31 4.52 -5.28
N VAL A 29 0.07 4.73 -5.74
CA VAL A 29 -0.94 3.67 -5.81
C VAL A 29 -1.21 3.30 -7.27
N THR A 30 -1.10 2.01 -7.60
CA THR A 30 -1.42 1.47 -8.92
C THR A 30 -2.61 0.52 -8.85
N GLU A 31 -3.36 0.39 -9.93
CA GLU A 31 -4.33 -0.70 -10.09
C GLU A 31 -3.60 -2.05 -10.18
N GLY A 32 -4.23 -3.10 -9.66
CA GLY A 32 -3.74 -4.46 -9.76
C GLY A 32 -3.74 -4.93 -11.22
N PRO A 33 -2.74 -5.70 -11.66
CA PRO A 33 -2.62 -6.12 -13.05
C PRO A 33 -3.76 -7.05 -13.51
N GLU A 34 -4.34 -7.81 -12.59
CA GLU A 34 -5.42 -8.78 -12.89
C GLU A 34 -6.81 -8.17 -12.72
N ASN A 35 -6.97 -7.31 -11.73
CA ASN A 35 -8.25 -6.68 -11.39
C ASN A 35 -8.04 -5.19 -11.10
N PRO A 36 -8.59 -4.29 -11.93
CA PRO A 36 -8.50 -2.84 -11.72
C PRO A 36 -9.17 -2.31 -10.45
N ALA A 37 -9.98 -3.14 -9.77
CA ALA A 37 -10.57 -2.81 -8.48
C ALA A 37 -9.60 -3.07 -7.30
N ASP A 38 -8.55 -3.84 -7.53
CA ASP A 38 -7.50 -4.10 -6.54
C ASP A 38 -6.45 -3.00 -6.65
N PHE A 39 -5.89 -2.56 -5.52
CA PHE A 39 -4.89 -1.50 -5.53
C PHE A 39 -3.60 -1.92 -4.83
N TRP A 40 -2.48 -1.60 -5.46
CA TRP A 40 -1.14 -1.81 -4.95
C TRP A 40 -0.58 -0.48 -4.45
N ILE A 41 -0.31 -0.42 -3.15
CA ILE A 41 0.33 0.69 -2.46
C ILE A 41 1.82 0.44 -2.53
N ASN A 42 2.49 1.09 -3.49
CA ASN A 42 3.92 0.94 -3.70
C ASN A 42 4.67 1.81 -2.68
N VAL A 43 5.57 1.19 -1.93
CA VAL A 43 6.44 1.84 -0.94
C VAL A 43 7.89 1.43 -1.19
N THR A 44 8.85 2.21 -0.71
CA THR A 44 10.25 1.76 -0.74
C THR A 44 10.41 0.53 0.15
N ALA A 45 11.19 -0.45 -0.31
CA ALA A 45 11.50 -1.61 0.52
C ALA A 45 12.49 -1.22 1.65
N PRO A 46 12.37 -1.82 2.84
CA PRO A 46 13.43 -1.80 3.82
C PRO A 46 14.75 -2.33 3.23
N GLU A 47 15.89 -1.89 3.78
CA GLU A 47 17.20 -2.39 3.33
C GLU A 47 17.34 -3.89 3.62
N ASP A 48 16.92 -4.29 4.83
CA ASP A 48 16.98 -5.64 5.38
C ASP A 48 15.79 -6.52 4.94
N GLU A 49 16.07 -7.78 4.61
CA GLU A 49 15.08 -8.74 4.10
C GLU A 49 14.13 -9.23 5.19
N GLU A 50 14.62 -9.51 6.41
CA GLU A 50 13.76 -9.89 7.54
C GLU A 50 12.78 -8.74 7.86
N ARG A 51 13.25 -7.50 7.75
CA ARG A 51 12.41 -6.32 7.92
C ARG A 51 11.36 -6.15 6.82
N GLU A 52 11.69 -6.52 5.59
CA GLU A 52 10.74 -6.57 4.47
C GLU A 52 9.65 -7.63 4.71
N ASP A 53 10.03 -8.82 5.20
CA ASP A 53 9.10 -9.88 5.58
C ASP A 53 8.16 -9.42 6.71
N GLU A 54 8.69 -8.80 7.76
CA GLU A 54 7.89 -8.25 8.86
C GLU A 54 6.86 -7.21 8.36
N LEU A 55 7.24 -6.40 7.37
CA LEU A 55 6.36 -5.41 6.76
C LEU A 55 5.23 -6.09 5.99
N ILE A 56 5.55 -7.10 5.20
CA ILE A 56 4.58 -7.86 4.40
C ILE A 56 3.59 -8.56 5.34
N GLU A 57 4.06 -9.23 6.39
CA GLU A 57 3.21 -9.88 7.38
C GLU A 57 2.28 -8.88 8.08
N PHE A 58 2.84 -7.78 8.59
CA PHE A 58 2.06 -6.77 9.31
C PHE A 58 1.00 -6.08 8.44
N ALA A 59 1.33 -5.82 7.17
CA ALA A 59 0.39 -5.28 6.21
C ALA A 59 -0.68 -6.31 5.85
N GLY A 60 -0.29 -7.58 5.66
CA GLY A 60 -1.17 -8.69 5.31
C GLY A 60 -2.30 -8.90 6.31
N ASP A 61 -2.00 -8.84 7.62
CA ASP A 61 -3.01 -8.93 8.68
C ASP A 61 -4.09 -7.83 8.53
N ARG A 62 -3.66 -6.57 8.35
CA ARG A 62 -4.57 -5.42 8.19
C ARG A 62 -5.36 -5.47 6.90
N ILE A 63 -4.73 -5.93 5.82
CA ILE A 63 -5.38 -6.12 4.52
C ILE A 63 -6.48 -7.15 4.64
N THR A 64 -6.26 -8.22 5.41
CA THR A 64 -7.28 -9.24 5.67
C THR A 64 -8.49 -8.64 6.39
N ASP A 65 -8.26 -7.84 7.44
CA ASP A 65 -9.34 -7.12 8.13
C ASP A 65 -10.10 -6.19 7.16
N ILE A 66 -9.38 -5.44 6.32
CA ILE A 66 -9.99 -4.54 5.33
C ILE A 66 -10.84 -5.31 4.30
N LEU A 67 -10.36 -6.47 3.85
CA LEU A 67 -11.09 -7.32 2.92
C LEU A 67 -12.38 -7.84 3.55
N LEU A 68 -12.34 -8.27 4.81
CA LEU A 68 -13.51 -8.79 5.53
C LEU A 68 -14.53 -7.68 5.86
N ASP A 69 -14.06 -6.50 6.27
CA ASP A 69 -14.92 -5.40 6.71
C ASP A 69 -15.52 -4.61 5.54
N TYR A 70 -14.77 -4.42 4.46
CA TYR A 70 -15.13 -3.50 3.36
C TYR A 70 -15.22 -4.17 1.99
N GLY A 71 -14.73 -5.41 1.84
CA GLY A 71 -14.70 -6.10 0.55
C GLY A 71 -13.67 -5.52 -0.45
N TYR A 72 -12.72 -4.71 0.02
CA TYR A 72 -11.66 -4.17 -0.83
C TYR A 72 -10.38 -4.99 -0.68
N TYR A 73 -9.77 -5.31 -1.81
CA TYR A 73 -8.47 -5.97 -1.83
C TYR A 73 -7.37 -4.95 -2.14
N PHE A 74 -6.40 -4.85 -1.24
CA PHE A 74 -5.23 -3.98 -1.36
C PHE A 74 -3.97 -4.80 -1.13
N LEU A 75 -2.84 -4.32 -1.63
CA LEU A 75 -1.53 -4.86 -1.30
C LEU A 75 -0.57 -3.72 -0.97
N VAL A 76 0.26 -3.91 0.06
CA VAL A 76 1.45 -3.08 0.26
C VAL A 76 2.59 -3.76 -0.48
N MET A 77 3.19 -3.06 -1.42
CA MET A 77 4.21 -3.60 -2.32
C MET A 77 5.54 -2.89 -2.06
N PRO A 78 6.46 -3.51 -1.30
CA PRO A 78 7.84 -3.05 -1.20
C PRO A 78 8.52 -3.03 -2.57
N ARG A 79 9.27 -1.96 -2.86
CA ARG A 79 9.98 -1.77 -4.12
C ARG A 79 11.43 -1.37 -3.84
N ARG A 80 12.37 -2.21 -4.28
CA ARG A 80 13.80 -1.89 -4.31
C ARG A 80 14.17 -0.98 -5.49
N ASN A 81 13.49 -1.16 -6.64
CA ASN A 81 13.59 -0.26 -7.79
C ASN A 81 12.26 0.49 -7.96
N THR A 82 12.32 1.82 -7.90
CA THR A 82 11.15 2.70 -7.99
C THR A 82 11.00 3.34 -9.38
N GLU A 83 11.95 3.13 -10.28
CA GLU A 83 11.93 3.71 -11.63
C GLU A 83 10.75 3.17 -12.44
N GLY A 84 10.05 4.06 -13.14
CA GLY A 84 8.94 3.68 -14.02
C GLY A 84 7.65 3.25 -13.30
N ILE A 85 7.60 3.27 -11.96
CA ILE A 85 6.36 3.02 -11.23
C ILE A 85 5.41 4.22 -11.42
N GLY A 86 4.40 4.01 -12.26
CA GLY A 86 3.31 4.96 -12.51
C GLY A 86 2.28 4.98 -11.37
N GLY A 87 1.06 5.40 -11.69
CA GLY A 87 -0.06 5.43 -10.75
C GLY A 87 -0.24 6.76 -10.03
N MET A 88 -1.24 6.79 -9.15
CA MET A 88 -1.65 7.97 -8.39
C MET A 88 -0.58 8.38 -7.40
N LYS A 89 -0.24 9.67 -7.38
CA LYS A 89 0.74 10.29 -6.49
C LYS A 89 0.15 10.62 -5.13
N TYR A 90 1.02 10.99 -4.19
CA TYR A 90 0.64 11.24 -2.81
C TYR A 90 -0.49 12.28 -2.72
N GLU A 91 -0.37 13.37 -3.46
CA GLU A 91 -1.35 14.46 -3.50
C GLU A 91 -2.70 14.02 -4.06
N GLU A 92 -2.77 12.94 -4.84
CA GLU A 92 -4.03 12.43 -5.37
C GLU A 92 -4.77 11.54 -4.37
N ILE A 93 -4.06 11.00 -3.37
CA ILE A 93 -4.57 10.05 -2.38
C ILE A 93 -4.83 10.71 -1.03
N PHE A 94 -3.93 11.59 -0.58
CA PHE A 94 -3.90 12.13 0.78
C PHE A 94 -4.22 13.63 0.88
N ALA A 95 -4.55 14.31 -0.24
CA ALA A 95 -4.98 15.71 -0.23
C ALA A 95 -6.49 15.88 0.01
#